data_AF-A0A5C1DKB2-F1
#
_entry.id   AF-A0A5C1DKB2-F1
#
_cell.length_a   1.000
_cell.length_b   1.000
_cell.length_c   1.000
_cell.angle_alpha   90.00
_cell.angle_beta   90.00
_cell.angle_gamma   90.00
#
_symmetry.space_group_name_H-M   'P 1'
#
loop_
_entity.id
_entity.type
_entity.pdbx_description
1 polymer ?
#
loop_
_entity_poly.entity_id
_entity_poly.type
_entity_poly.pdbx_seq_one_letter_code
_entity_poly.pdbx_strand_id
1 'polypeptide(L)'
;MKLKTLALTASLLCGLSVPCFAADAARHQAVLQLLNTLHFNQTLDQMQAQMMPVMAQQFKKELDGQGCGPAPDCKQKVQAAFDKLQKEMADYFASPRLRQLMLSGISDFYESNFTLDEIHQIDAFYRTPVGQKQLRLGPQAATKIMPALMQDMQTHLRPRLQALSQQLKQDLAQ
;
A
#
# COMPACT_ATOMS: atom_id res chain seq x y z
N MET A 1 -60.29 14.66 58.06
CA MET A 1 -60.77 15.05 56.72
C MET A 1 -59.88 14.38 55.68
N LYS A 2 -60.47 13.56 54.80
CA LYS A 2 -59.82 12.93 53.64
C LYS A 2 -59.54 13.98 52.57
N LEU A 3 -58.42 13.89 51.84
CA LEU A 3 -58.30 14.19 50.40
C LEU A 3 -56.86 13.82 49.95
N LYS A 4 -56.68 12.64 49.34
CA LYS A 4 -56.52 12.40 47.88
C LYS A 4 -55.07 12.52 47.38
N THR A 5 -54.52 11.34 47.13
CA THR A 5 -53.51 10.95 46.14
C THR A 5 -53.46 11.87 44.91
N LEU A 6 -52.27 12.33 44.52
CA LEU A 6 -51.94 12.54 43.11
C LEU A 6 -50.45 12.22 42.90
N ALA A 7 -50.22 11.24 42.04
CA ALA A 7 -48.92 10.80 41.57
C ALA A 7 -48.24 11.91 40.76
N LEU A 8 -46.93 12.09 40.97
CA LEU A 8 -46.07 12.79 40.02
C LEU A 8 -44.79 11.97 39.82
N THR A 9 -44.92 10.89 39.06
CA THR A 9 -43.80 10.23 38.38
C THR A 9 -43.30 11.17 37.28
N ALA A 10 -42.30 11.98 37.60
CA ALA A 10 -41.64 12.87 36.64
C ALA A 10 -40.43 12.15 36.01
N SER A 11 -40.66 11.64 34.81
CA SER A 11 -39.74 11.53 33.68
C SER A 11 -38.22 11.52 33.96
N LEU A 12 -37.65 10.31 34.04
CA LEU A 12 -36.23 10.05 33.85
C LEU A 12 -36.03 9.22 32.57
N LEU A 13 -36.26 9.85 31.42
CA LEU A 13 -36.11 9.25 30.07
C LEU A 13 -35.56 10.31 29.10
N CYS A 14 -34.32 10.73 29.32
CA CYS A 14 -33.53 11.50 28.35
C CYS A 14 -32.05 11.10 28.54
N GLY A 15 -31.56 10.12 27.79
CA GLY A 15 -30.17 9.67 27.92
C GLY A 15 -29.66 8.66 26.88
N LEU A 16 -30.35 8.44 25.75
CA LEU A 16 -29.92 7.48 24.72
C LEU A 16 -29.69 8.18 23.40
N SER A 17 -28.60 8.95 23.28
CA SER A 17 -28.19 9.56 22.00
C SER A 17 -26.68 9.71 21.82
N VAL A 18 -25.85 8.95 22.55
CA VAL A 18 -24.36 9.08 22.47
C VAL A 18 -23.60 7.87 21.88
N PRO A 19 -24.18 6.79 21.29
CA PRO A 19 -23.34 5.64 20.93
C PRO A 19 -22.49 5.83 19.66
N CYS A 20 -22.80 6.80 18.78
CA CYS A 20 -22.14 6.86 17.47
C CYS A 20 -20.68 7.34 17.55
N PHE A 21 -20.41 8.46 18.24
CA PHE A 21 -19.05 9.02 18.33
C PHE A 21 -18.07 8.14 19.13
N ALA A 22 -18.54 7.48 20.19
CA ALA A 22 -17.70 6.59 20.99
C ALA A 22 -17.35 5.30 20.23
N ALA A 23 -18.30 4.75 19.47
CA ALA A 23 -18.06 3.58 18.63
C ALA A 23 -17.09 3.90 17.48
N ASP A 24 -17.20 5.10 16.89
CA ASP A 24 -16.32 5.52 15.80
C ASP A 24 -14.88 5.73 16.27
N ALA A 25 -14.68 6.40 17.41
CA ALA A 25 -13.37 6.55 18.02
C ALA A 25 -12.73 5.21 18.41
N ALA A 26 -13.53 4.27 18.94
CA ALA A 26 -13.05 2.92 19.27
C ALA A 26 -12.62 2.14 18.02
N ARG A 27 -13.39 2.24 16.93
CA ARG A 27 -13.07 1.62 15.65
C ARG A 27 -11.80 2.19 15.03
N HIS A 28 -11.66 3.51 15.00
CA HIS A 28 -10.44 4.16 14.53
C HIS A 28 -9.20 3.67 15.28
N GLN A 29 -9.28 3.64 16.61
CA GLN A 29 -8.17 3.16 17.45
C GLN A 29 -7.83 1.68 17.19
N ALA A 30 -8.85 0.82 16.99
CA ALA A 30 -8.64 -0.59 16.67
C ALA A 30 -7.96 -0.77 15.31
N VAL A 31 -8.30 0.05 14.30
CA VAL A 31 -7.63 0.05 13.00
C VAL A 31 -6.18 0.46 13.12
N LEU A 32 -5.85 1.52 13.86
CA LEU A 32 -4.46 1.93 14.08
C LEU A 32 -3.63 0.81 14.74
N GLN A 33 -4.21 0.10 15.70
CA GLN A 33 -3.56 -1.07 16.31
C GLN A 33 -3.34 -2.19 15.31
N LEU A 34 -4.35 -2.51 14.48
CA LEU A 34 -4.24 -3.51 13.44
C LEU A 34 -3.14 -3.15 12.44
N LEU A 35 -3.09 -1.92 11.93
CA LEU A 35 -2.06 -1.47 10.99
C LEU A 35 -0.65 -1.60 11.58
N ASN A 36 -0.50 -1.37 12.88
CA ASN A 36 0.76 -1.61 13.57
C ASN A 36 1.09 -3.11 13.65
N THR A 37 0.14 -3.98 14.00
CA THR A 37 0.30 -5.44 14.00
C THR A 37 0.68 -5.99 12.62
N LEU A 38 0.14 -5.39 11.56
CA LEU A 38 0.43 -5.72 10.16
C LEU A 38 1.74 -5.10 9.64
N HIS A 39 2.46 -4.33 10.48
CA HIS A 39 3.72 -3.67 10.13
C HIS A 39 3.61 -2.66 8.97
N PHE A 40 2.48 -1.98 8.85
CA PHE A 40 2.20 -1.12 7.70
C PHE A 40 3.23 0.02 7.53
N ASN A 41 3.77 0.55 8.63
CA ASN A 41 4.86 1.53 8.57
C ASN A 41 6.11 0.99 7.85
N GLN A 42 6.48 -0.25 8.13
CA GLN A 42 7.65 -0.90 7.51
C GLN A 42 7.35 -1.23 6.05
N THR A 43 6.11 -1.58 5.71
CA THR A 43 5.67 -1.73 4.32
C THR A 43 5.80 -0.42 3.54
N LEU A 44 5.44 0.72 4.13
CA LEU A 44 5.64 2.03 3.50
C LEU A 44 7.14 2.33 3.29
N ASP A 45 7.99 2.01 4.26
CA ASP A 45 9.44 2.20 4.15
C ASP A 45 10.04 1.33 3.04
N GLN A 46 9.61 0.07 2.96
CA GLN A 46 10.02 -0.86 1.91
C GLN A 46 9.56 -0.39 0.52
N MET A 47 8.32 0.09 0.41
CA MET A 47 7.79 0.63 -0.83
C MET A 47 8.60 1.85 -1.29
N GLN A 48 8.94 2.76 -0.38
CA GLN A 48 9.81 3.89 -0.68
C GLN A 48 11.18 3.41 -1.19
N ALA A 49 11.82 2.47 -0.47
CA ALA A 49 13.13 1.96 -0.82
C ALA A 49 13.17 1.26 -2.19
N GLN A 50 12.09 0.59 -2.59
CA GLN A 50 12.00 -0.12 -3.87
C GLN A 50 11.60 0.80 -5.02
N MET A 51 10.68 1.75 -4.80
CA MET A 51 10.09 2.56 -5.86
C MET A 51 10.96 3.76 -6.24
N MET A 52 11.65 4.36 -5.27
CA MET A 52 12.49 5.55 -5.48
C MET A 52 13.59 5.34 -6.53
N PRO A 53 14.40 4.26 -6.48
CA PRO A 53 15.44 4.03 -7.48
C PRO A 53 14.86 3.81 -8.88
N VAL A 54 13.71 3.13 -8.98
CA VAL A 54 13.05 2.86 -10.26
C VAL A 54 12.59 4.15 -10.92
N MET A 55 11.92 5.03 -10.16
CA MET A 55 11.52 6.35 -10.68
C MET A 55 12.73 7.20 -11.05
N ALA A 56 13.75 7.25 -10.20
CA ALA A 56 14.98 8.00 -10.50
C ALA A 56 15.64 7.50 -11.78
N GLN A 57 15.77 6.18 -11.96
CA GLN A 57 16.34 5.61 -13.19
C GLN A 57 15.49 5.93 -14.43
N GLN A 58 14.16 5.92 -14.31
CA GLN A 58 13.27 6.26 -15.42
C GLN A 58 13.46 7.73 -15.84
N PHE A 59 13.48 8.65 -14.88
CA PHE A 59 13.76 10.07 -15.14
C PHE A 59 15.13 10.28 -15.78
N LYS A 60 16.16 9.57 -15.31
CA LYS A 60 17.50 9.65 -15.89
C LYS A 60 17.49 9.27 -17.37
N LYS A 61 16.84 8.16 -17.71
CA LYS A 61 16.73 7.69 -19.11
C LYS A 61 16.00 8.70 -20.00
N GLU A 62 14.95 9.33 -19.48
CA GLU A 62 14.20 10.36 -20.22
C GLU A 62 15.06 11.59 -20.50
N LEU A 63 15.82 12.06 -19.50
CA LEU A 63 16.76 13.17 -19.65
C LEU A 63 17.90 12.82 -20.63
N ASP A 64 18.46 11.62 -20.53
CA ASP A 64 19.51 11.15 -21.45
C ASP A 64 18.99 11.07 -22.90
N GLY A 65 17.72 10.69 -23.09
CA GLY A 65 17.07 10.58 -24.40
C GLY A 65 16.75 11.91 -25.07
N GLN A 66 16.54 12.98 -24.30
CA GLN A 66 16.35 14.34 -24.84
C GLN A 66 17.67 14.97 -25.34
N GLY A 67 18.81 14.38 -24.98
CA GLY A 67 20.13 14.85 -25.33
C GLY A 67 20.52 16.11 -24.56
N CYS A 68 21.82 16.36 -24.48
CA CYS A 68 22.33 17.62 -23.94
C CYS A 68 22.52 18.61 -25.09
N GLY A 69 21.95 19.82 -24.96
CA GLY A 69 22.16 20.91 -25.91
C GLY A 69 23.64 21.32 -26.04
N PRO A 70 23.98 22.30 -26.91
CA PRO A 70 25.37 22.60 -27.29
C PRO A 70 26.22 23.24 -26.18
N ALA A 71 25.67 23.48 -24.99
CA ALA A 71 26.39 24.12 -23.90
C ALA A 71 27.49 23.19 -23.32
N PRO A 72 28.73 23.68 -23.13
CA PRO A 72 29.86 22.87 -22.69
C PRO A 72 29.71 22.29 -21.28
N ASP A 73 28.86 22.91 -20.44
CA ASP A 73 28.55 22.48 -19.08
C ASP A 73 27.21 21.74 -18.96
N CYS A 74 26.54 21.46 -20.09
CA CYS A 74 25.20 20.91 -20.11
C CYS A 74 25.09 19.62 -19.29
N LYS A 75 26.00 18.66 -19.49
CA LYS A 75 25.97 17.36 -18.78
C LYS A 75 26.07 17.54 -17.26
N GLN A 76 26.90 18.48 -16.82
CA GLN A 76 27.10 18.75 -15.41
C GLN A 76 25.87 19.43 -14.79
N LYS A 77 25.23 20.36 -15.51
CA LYS A 77 23.97 20.98 -15.10
C LYS A 77 22.80 19.99 -15.06
N VAL A 78 22.71 19.09 -16.04
CA VAL A 78 21.69 18.03 -16.07
C VAL A 78 21.90 17.06 -14.90
N GLN A 79 23.13 16.65 -14.62
CA GLN A 79 23.42 15.78 -13.48
C GLN A 79 23.08 16.47 -12.14
N ALA A 80 23.45 17.73 -11.96
CA ALA A 80 23.11 18.49 -10.76
C ALA A 80 21.58 18.67 -10.59
N ALA A 81 20.86 18.92 -11.69
CA ALA A 81 19.40 18.99 -11.68
C ALA A 81 18.77 17.63 -11.32
N PHE A 82 19.34 16.53 -11.81
CA PHE A 82 18.91 15.19 -11.49
C PHE A 82 19.17 14.83 -10.02
N ASP A 83 20.32 15.20 -9.47
CA ASP A 83 20.62 14.98 -8.05
C ASP A 83 19.67 15.78 -7.15
N LYS A 84 19.34 17.01 -7.54
CA LYS A 84 18.31 17.81 -6.86
C LYS A 84 16.93 17.14 -6.95
N LEU A 85 16.52 16.68 -8.13
CA LEU A 85 15.24 15.98 -8.32
C LEU A 85 15.15 14.72 -7.44
N GLN A 86 16.20 13.90 -7.42
CA GLN A 86 16.25 12.71 -6.57
C GLN A 86 16.08 13.06 -5.09
N LYS A 87 16.74 14.14 -4.64
CA LYS A 87 16.61 14.63 -3.27
C LYS A 87 15.19 15.09 -2.96
N GLU A 88 14.59 15.92 -3.81
CA GLU A 88 13.21 16.41 -3.62
C GLU A 88 12.21 15.25 -3.57
N MET A 89 12.36 14.26 -4.45
CA MET A 89 11.55 13.03 -4.40
C MET A 89 11.76 12.29 -3.08
N ALA A 90 13.02 12.06 -2.68
CA ALA A 90 13.31 11.33 -1.44
C ALA A 90 12.72 12.04 -0.22
N ASP A 91 12.87 13.36 -0.13
CA ASP A 91 12.35 14.20 0.93
C ASP A 91 10.80 14.17 0.95
N TYR A 92 10.15 14.22 -0.22
CA TYR A 92 8.69 14.08 -0.33
C TYR A 92 8.21 12.71 0.16
N PHE A 93 8.86 11.63 -0.26
CA PHE A 93 8.47 10.28 0.15
C PHE A 93 8.74 9.99 1.63
N ALA A 94 9.78 10.62 2.21
CA ALA A 94 10.06 10.57 3.64
C ALA A 94 9.17 11.52 4.45
N SER A 95 8.38 12.38 3.81
CA SER A 95 7.64 13.43 4.51
C SER A 95 6.57 12.85 5.44
N PRO A 96 6.38 13.44 6.64
CA PRO A 96 5.28 13.07 7.53
C PRO A 96 3.91 13.22 6.86
N ARG A 97 3.77 14.22 5.97
CA ARG A 97 2.53 14.48 5.22
C ARG A 97 2.15 13.30 4.34
N LEU A 98 3.08 12.77 3.54
CA LEU A 98 2.77 11.64 2.67
C LEU A 98 2.48 10.39 3.50
N ARG A 99 3.26 10.14 4.56
CA ARG A 99 2.99 9.02 5.47
C ARG A 99 1.59 9.12 6.09
N GLN A 100 1.20 10.29 6.56
CA GLN A 100 -0.13 10.51 7.12
C GLN A 100 -1.23 10.28 6.07
N LEU A 101 -1.05 10.77 4.84
CA LEU A 101 -2.01 10.54 3.74
C LEU A 101 -2.20 9.04 3.45
N MET A 102 -1.12 8.27 3.42
CA MET A 102 -1.17 6.83 3.18
C MET A 102 -1.84 6.09 4.35
N LEU A 103 -1.47 6.44 5.59
CA LEU A 103 -2.04 5.83 6.79
C LEU A 103 -3.52 6.19 6.98
N SER A 104 -3.93 7.42 6.68
CA SER A 104 -5.35 7.80 6.73
C SER A 104 -6.14 7.06 5.66
N GLY A 105 -5.64 7.02 4.42
CA GLY A 105 -6.33 6.34 3.33
C GLY A 105 -6.56 4.85 3.59
N ILE A 106 -5.56 4.14 4.15
CA ILE A 106 -5.77 2.74 4.53
C ILE A 106 -6.67 2.61 5.76
N SER A 107 -6.60 3.54 6.72
CA SER A 107 -7.48 3.51 7.90
C SER A 107 -8.94 3.67 7.51
N ASP A 108 -9.25 4.68 6.69
CA ASP A 108 -10.58 4.95 6.15
C ASP A 108 -11.14 3.74 5.38
N PHE A 109 -10.28 3.06 4.61
CA PHE A 109 -10.65 1.84 3.92
C PHE A 109 -11.05 0.74 4.90
N TYR A 110 -10.28 0.48 5.95
CA TYR A 110 -10.64 -0.54 6.94
C TYR A 110 -11.91 -0.17 7.72
N GLU A 111 -12.06 1.10 8.13
CA GLU A 111 -13.23 1.57 8.88
C GLU A 111 -14.53 1.48 8.08
N SER A 112 -14.45 1.67 6.77
CA SER A 112 -15.59 1.61 5.85
C SER A 112 -15.99 0.19 5.47
N ASN A 113 -15.07 -0.77 5.54
CA ASN A 113 -15.27 -2.14 5.03
C ASN A 113 -15.36 -3.20 6.14
N PHE A 114 -14.94 -2.88 7.36
CA PHE A 114 -14.95 -3.81 8.48
C PHE A 114 -15.65 -3.21 9.70
N THR A 115 -16.39 -4.06 10.40
CA THR A 115 -16.90 -3.76 11.73
C THR A 115 -15.78 -3.78 12.77
N LEU A 116 -16.02 -3.17 13.92
CA LEU A 116 -15.08 -3.18 15.05
C LEU A 116 -14.69 -4.62 15.46
N ASP A 117 -15.67 -5.53 15.48
CA ASP A 117 -15.44 -6.93 15.88
C ASP A 117 -14.59 -7.68 14.86
N GLU A 118 -14.76 -7.42 13.56
CA GLU A 118 -13.93 -8.02 12.51
C GLU A 118 -12.50 -7.50 12.58
N ILE A 119 -12.31 -6.20 12.82
CA ILE A 119 -10.97 -5.60 13.01
C ILE A 119 -10.25 -6.29 14.18
N HIS A 120 -10.94 -6.50 15.30
CA HIS A 120 -10.38 -7.22 16.45
C HIS A 120 -10.05 -8.67 16.14
N GLN A 121 -10.89 -9.39 15.39
CA GLN A 121 -10.62 -10.77 15.00
C GLN A 121 -9.39 -10.88 14.10
N ILE A 122 -9.25 -9.98 13.12
CA ILE A 122 -8.09 -9.90 12.24
C ILE A 122 -6.82 -9.62 13.05
N ASP A 123 -6.86 -8.61 13.93
CA ASP A 123 -5.72 -8.25 14.78
C ASP A 123 -5.33 -9.39 15.73
N ALA A 124 -6.30 -10.04 16.36
CA ALA A 124 -6.06 -11.18 17.24
C ALA A 124 -5.35 -12.33 16.52
N PHE A 125 -5.77 -12.66 15.29
CA PHE A 125 -5.10 -13.67 14.48
C PHE A 125 -3.65 -13.27 14.16
N TYR A 126 -3.44 -12.04 13.68
CA TYR A 126 -2.10 -11.60 13.30
C TYR A 126 -1.16 -11.36 14.47
N ARG A 127 -1.65 -11.22 15.71
CA ARG A 127 -0.81 -11.25 16.92
C ARG A 127 -0.27 -12.64 17.26
N THR A 128 -0.86 -13.71 16.72
CA THR A 128 -0.35 -15.07 16.97
C THR A 128 1.00 -15.32 16.27
N PRO A 129 1.84 -16.25 16.78
CA PRO A 129 3.08 -16.63 16.09
C PRO A 129 2.85 -17.14 14.66
N VAL A 130 1.72 -17.83 14.42
CA VAL A 130 1.36 -18.34 13.09
C VAL A 130 0.92 -17.21 12.17
N GLY A 131 0.09 -16.27 12.64
CA GLY A 131 -0.30 -15.08 11.87
C GLY A 131 0.90 -14.23 11.46
N GLN A 132 1.83 -13.97 12.40
CA GLN A 132 3.09 -13.29 12.09
C GLN A 132 3.97 -14.08 11.10
N LYS A 133 3.99 -15.42 11.19
CA LYS A 133 4.68 -16.27 10.20
C LYS A 133 4.05 -16.14 8.82
N GLN A 134 2.73 -16.11 8.73
CA GLN A 134 2.01 -15.95 7.46
C GLN A 134 2.35 -14.60 6.80
N LEU A 135 2.33 -13.50 7.57
CA LEU A 135 2.74 -12.18 7.05
C LEU A 135 4.14 -12.20 6.45
N ARG A 136 5.10 -12.81 7.15
CA ARG A 136 6.50 -12.89 6.66
C ARG A 136 6.67 -13.78 5.44
N LEU A 137 5.88 -14.85 5.32
CA LEU A 137 6.00 -15.81 4.23
C LEU A 137 5.32 -15.35 2.94
N GLY A 138 4.33 -14.45 3.01
CA GLY A 138 3.61 -13.94 1.84
C GLY A 138 4.54 -13.46 0.71
N PRO A 139 5.43 -12.48 0.96
CA PRO A 139 6.39 -12.01 -0.04
C PRO A 139 7.38 -13.10 -0.50
N GLN A 140 7.80 -13.99 0.42
CA GLN A 140 8.77 -15.05 0.13
C GLN A 140 8.20 -16.11 -0.82
N ALA A 141 6.90 -16.42 -0.70
CA ALA A 141 6.25 -17.39 -1.58
C ALA A 141 6.34 -16.96 -3.05
N ALA A 142 6.09 -15.68 -3.34
CA ALA A 142 6.23 -15.14 -4.69
C ALA A 142 7.67 -15.26 -5.21
N THR A 143 8.67 -14.89 -4.39
CA THR A 143 10.09 -15.01 -4.79
C THR A 143 10.53 -16.45 -5.05
N LYS A 144 9.87 -17.43 -4.41
CA LYS A 144 10.17 -18.86 -4.58
C LYS A 144 9.50 -19.46 -5.83
N ILE A 145 8.30 -19.01 -6.17
CA ILE A 145 7.52 -19.56 -7.29
C ILE A 145 7.97 -18.96 -8.63
N MET A 146 8.29 -17.67 -8.68
CA MET A 146 8.60 -16.99 -9.94
C MET A 146 9.74 -17.63 -10.76
N PRO A 147 10.87 -18.06 -10.17
CA PRO A 147 11.93 -18.73 -10.94
C PRO A 147 11.48 -20.05 -11.57
N ALA A 148 10.67 -20.83 -10.86
CA ALA A 148 10.12 -22.08 -11.37
C ALA A 148 9.17 -21.82 -12.55
N LEU A 149 8.32 -20.80 -12.43
CA LEU A 149 7.45 -20.37 -13.53
C LEU A 149 8.26 -19.90 -14.74
N MET A 150 9.31 -19.10 -14.54
CA MET A 150 10.18 -18.64 -15.64
C MET A 150 10.91 -19.81 -16.31
N GLN A 151 11.37 -20.79 -15.53
CA GLN A 151 12.01 -21.98 -16.07
C GLN A 151 11.04 -22.81 -16.93
N ASP A 152 9.83 -23.02 -16.45
CA ASP A 152 8.78 -23.74 -17.19
C ASP A 152 8.47 -23.04 -18.54
N MET A 153 8.30 -21.72 -18.52
CA MET A 153 8.12 -20.93 -19.74
C MET A 153 9.29 -21.06 -20.72
N GLN A 154 10.53 -21.06 -20.23
CA GLN A 154 11.71 -21.23 -21.09
C GLN A 154 11.78 -22.63 -21.70
N THR A 155 11.42 -23.66 -20.95
CA THR A 155 11.47 -25.05 -21.42
C THR A 155 10.33 -25.38 -22.37
N HIS A 156 9.12 -24.91 -22.10
CA HIS A 156 7.91 -25.38 -22.80
C HIS A 156 7.28 -24.35 -23.74
N LEU A 157 7.30 -23.06 -23.38
CA LEU A 157 6.67 -22.01 -24.19
C LEU A 157 7.61 -21.47 -25.27
N ARG A 158 8.87 -21.20 -24.93
CA ARG A 158 9.83 -20.59 -25.86
C ARG A 158 10.03 -21.38 -27.17
N PRO A 159 10.19 -22.72 -27.19
CA PRO A 159 10.36 -23.46 -28.44
C PRO A 159 9.13 -23.36 -29.35
N ARG A 160 7.92 -23.34 -28.77
CA ARG A 160 6.67 -23.18 -29.51
C ARG A 160 6.57 -21.80 -30.16
N LEU A 161 6.94 -20.76 -29.42
CA LEU A 161 7.00 -19.39 -29.95
C LEU A 161 8.01 -19.27 -31.10
N GLN A 162 9.15 -19.95 -30.99
CA GLN A 162 10.15 -19.99 -32.07
C GLN A 162 9.60 -20.68 -33.33
N ALA A 163 8.92 -21.82 -33.18
CA ALA A 163 8.30 -22.53 -34.29
C ALA A 163 7.21 -21.68 -34.99
N LEU A 164 6.32 -21.06 -34.22
CA LEU A 164 5.30 -20.13 -34.72
C LEU A 164 5.92 -18.94 -35.47
N SER A 165 7.00 -18.36 -34.95
CA SER A 165 7.70 -17.26 -35.61
C SER A 165 8.34 -17.69 -36.93
N GLN A 166 8.89 -18.91 -37.01
CA GLN A 166 9.44 -19.45 -38.26
C GLN A 166 8.35 -19.71 -39.29
N GLN A 167 7.22 -20.29 -38.87
CA GLN A 167 6.08 -20.55 -39.74
C GLN A 167 5.51 -19.24 -40.32
N LEU A 168 5.30 -18.23 -39.47
CA LEU A 168 4.84 -16.92 -39.93
C LEU A 168 5.78 -16.28 -40.96
N LYS A 169 7.11 -16.41 -40.77
CA LYS A 169 8.08 -15.90 -41.75
C LYS A 169 8.01 -16.63 -43.09
N GLN A 170 7.73 -17.93 -43.09
CA GLN A 170 7.56 -18.72 -44.31
C GLN A 170 6.29 -18.32 -45.04
N ASP A 171 5.18 -18.15 -44.30
CA ASP A 171 3.89 -17.75 -44.88
C ASP A 171 3.94 -16.34 -45.50
N LEU A 172 4.67 -15.41 -44.88
CA LEU A 172 4.85 -14.04 -45.39
C LEU A 172 5.84 -13.90 -46.56
N ALA A 173 6.59 -14.96 -46.88
CA ALA A 173 7.56 -14.97 -47.98
C ALA A 173 6.99 -15.60 -49.28
N GLN A 174 5.75 -16.10 -49.24
CA GLN A 174 4.98 -16.58 -50.39
C GLN A 174 4.08 -15.47 -50.94
#